data_AF-A0A377XYC6-F1
#
_entry.id   AF-A0A377XYC6-F1
#
_cell.length_a   1.000
_cell.length_b   1.000
_cell.length_c   1.000
_cell.angle_alpha   90.00
_cell.angle_beta   90.00
_cell.angle_gamma   90.00
#
_symmetry.space_group_name_H-M   'P 1'
#
loop_
_entity.id
_entity.type
_entity.pdbx_description
1 polymer ?
#
loop_
_entity_poly.entity_id
_entity_poly.type
_entity_poly.pdbx_seq_one_letter_code
_entity_poly.pdbx_strand_id
1 'polypeptide(L)'
;MLLPLGKPRGSVVLIHGLTDSPYSVRYLAQLWQQRGYVAVVPRLPGHGTAPGALTAVDWETWLAATRLAVREATRLAGADVPLHLVGYSNGGALALKYALDSLEDSHLRQPQQIILLSPMIGVTAFARFAGLAGLPSVFPAFARAAWLNVAPEFNPFKYNSFPVKAARQSWLLSQALQQQIIRAARQGELKALPPILTFQSVMDSTVSTRAVVESLYRYLPDNGSELVVFDINQAADLRVLFRPALYAAVNTLLPPAPRAYTTTVVTNATAHTLQTVARTTLAQDREEHRYPLHLAWPADMYSLSHVAVPFPLSDSLYGREPDEKNRYGISLGTISLRGETGTLSVGLETLMRVTSNPFFPWMMTRVDERIACGEQAAVAACLKAQAGAEALKQGQVQNGTQQDTDDRRGSHEAEQADKP
;
A
#
# COMPACT_ATOMS: atom_id res chain seq x y z
N MET A 1 10.30 17.38 6.98
CA MET A 1 8.91 17.89 6.98
C MET A 1 8.73 18.80 5.79
N LEU A 2 7.51 18.88 5.26
CA LEU A 2 7.14 19.78 4.17
C LEU A 2 6.01 20.67 4.66
N LEU A 3 6.15 21.99 4.47
CA LEU A 3 5.14 22.97 4.86
C LEU A 3 4.35 23.40 3.61
N PRO A 4 3.03 23.56 3.73
CA PRO A 4 2.21 24.10 2.66
C PRO A 4 2.45 25.60 2.50
N LEU A 5 2.02 26.16 1.37
CA LEU A 5 1.89 27.60 1.22
C LEU A 5 0.64 28.08 1.97
N GLY A 6 0.77 29.13 2.78
CA GLY A 6 -0.34 29.71 3.53
C GLY A 6 -0.69 28.96 4.82
N LYS A 7 -1.91 29.19 5.33
CA LYS A 7 -2.40 28.56 6.56
C LYS A 7 -2.63 27.06 6.33
N PRO A 8 -2.08 26.17 7.18
CA PRO A 8 -2.32 24.74 7.07
C PRO A 8 -3.81 24.39 7.11
N ARG A 9 -4.25 23.59 6.14
CA ARG A 9 -5.60 23.00 6.08
C ARG A 9 -5.73 21.78 7.00
N GLY A 10 -4.59 21.17 7.35
CA GLY A 10 -4.49 20.01 8.22
C GLY A 10 -3.05 19.56 8.34
N SER A 11 -2.86 18.39 8.94
CA SER A 11 -1.56 17.73 9.01
C SER A 11 -1.64 16.25 8.66
N VAL A 12 -0.54 15.71 8.15
CA VAL A 12 -0.37 14.29 7.89
C VAL A 12 0.97 13.83 8.42
N VAL A 13 0.99 12.67 9.06
CA VAL A 13 2.23 11.97 9.43
C VAL A 13 2.40 10.75 8.53
N LEU A 14 3.49 10.71 7.78
CA LEU A 14 3.80 9.60 6.86
C LEU A 14 4.95 8.76 7.42
N ILE A 15 4.72 7.47 7.60
CA ILE A 15 5.64 6.56 8.27
C ILE A 15 6.14 5.53 7.25
N HIS A 16 7.47 5.48 7.07
CA HIS A 16 8.13 4.57 6.14
C HIS A 16 8.23 3.13 6.67
N GLY A 17 8.63 2.21 5.79
CA GLY A 17 8.79 0.79 6.10
C GLY A 17 10.06 0.45 6.89
N LEU A 18 10.16 -0.81 7.34
CA LEU A 18 11.37 -1.34 7.97
C LEU A 18 12.48 -1.40 6.93
N THR A 19 13.72 -1.14 7.37
CA THR A 19 14.93 -0.99 6.54
C THR A 19 14.92 0.20 5.58
N ASP A 20 13.79 0.90 5.45
CA ASP A 20 13.59 1.98 4.51
C ASP A 20 13.97 3.35 5.10
N SER A 21 13.62 4.41 4.39
CA SER A 21 13.82 5.79 4.82
C SER A 21 12.62 6.67 4.41
N PRO A 22 12.58 7.95 4.81
CA PRO A 22 11.56 8.89 4.35
C PRO A 22 11.34 8.95 2.83
N TYR A 23 12.32 8.48 2.03
CA TYR A 23 12.22 8.40 0.58
C TYR A 23 10.98 7.61 0.12
N SER A 24 10.62 6.51 0.80
CA SER A 24 9.54 5.62 0.37
C SER A 24 8.15 6.23 0.41
N VAL A 25 7.97 7.37 1.07
CA VAL A 25 6.67 8.06 1.18
C VAL A 25 6.74 9.49 0.65
N ARG A 26 7.82 9.84 -0.06
CA ARG A 26 8.10 11.22 -0.51
C ARG A 26 7.03 11.78 -1.44
N TYR A 27 6.53 10.99 -2.38
CA TYR A 27 5.50 11.41 -3.32
C TYR A 27 4.16 11.67 -2.65
N LEU A 28 3.80 10.84 -1.67
CA LEU A 28 2.63 11.07 -0.84
C LEU A 28 2.82 12.37 -0.05
N ALA A 29 3.97 12.56 0.60
CA ALA A 29 4.24 13.78 1.37
C ALA A 29 4.14 15.05 0.52
N GLN A 30 4.62 15.00 -0.73
CA GLN A 30 4.50 16.08 -1.70
C GLN A 30 3.04 16.35 -2.11
N LEU A 31 2.25 15.31 -2.41
CA LEU A 31 0.83 15.45 -2.70
C LEU A 31 0.10 16.16 -1.56
N TRP A 32 0.25 15.69 -0.33
CA TRP A 32 -0.39 16.29 0.84
C TRP A 32 0.04 17.75 1.04
N GLN A 33 1.33 18.05 0.86
CA GLN A 33 1.83 19.42 0.95
C GLN A 33 1.23 20.33 -0.13
N GLN A 34 1.14 19.85 -1.37
CA GLN A 34 0.48 20.58 -2.48
C GLN A 34 -1.01 20.81 -2.20
N ARG A 35 -1.66 19.94 -1.42
CA ARG A 35 -3.06 20.10 -0.99
C ARG A 35 -3.24 20.95 0.26
N GLY A 36 -2.19 21.57 0.77
CA GLY A 36 -2.25 22.54 1.87
C GLY A 36 -2.04 21.93 3.26
N TYR A 37 -1.53 20.71 3.35
CA TYR A 37 -1.28 20.03 4.62
C TYR A 37 0.18 20.16 5.05
N VAL A 38 0.41 20.24 6.37
CA VAL A 38 1.74 19.99 6.94
C VAL A 38 2.05 18.50 6.83
N ALA A 39 3.11 18.14 6.11
CA ALA A 39 3.53 16.75 5.98
C ALA A 39 4.79 16.46 6.82
N VAL A 40 4.62 15.64 7.87
CA VAL A 40 5.71 15.21 8.74
C VAL A 40 6.10 13.77 8.40
N VAL A 41 7.36 13.57 8.01
CA VAL A 41 7.92 12.25 7.68
C VAL A 41 9.09 11.98 8.62
N PRO A 42 8.89 11.30 9.76
CA PRO A 42 9.99 10.98 10.65
C PRO A 42 10.94 9.97 9.99
N ARG A 43 12.24 10.18 10.14
CA ARG A 43 13.21 9.10 9.96
C ARG A 43 13.23 8.26 11.24
N LEU A 44 12.74 7.03 11.15
CA LEU A 44 12.63 6.18 12.35
C LEU A 44 14.01 5.84 12.93
N PRO A 45 14.14 5.70 14.26
CA PRO A 45 15.39 5.30 14.90
C PRO A 45 15.99 4.02 14.27
N GLY A 46 17.30 4.05 14.02
CA GLY A 46 18.03 2.98 13.32
C GLY A 46 17.96 3.01 11.79
N HIS A 47 17.15 3.87 11.18
CA HIS A 47 16.96 3.94 9.73
C HIS A 47 17.69 5.13 9.08
N GLY A 48 18.00 5.02 7.78
CA GLY A 48 18.70 6.04 7.00
C GLY A 48 20.08 6.44 7.55
N THR A 49 20.80 5.48 8.12
CA THR A 49 22.17 5.58 8.62
C THR A 49 22.97 4.37 8.14
N ALA A 50 23.15 3.34 8.98
CA ALA A 50 23.75 2.07 8.61
C ALA A 50 22.86 0.90 9.06
N PRO A 51 22.86 -0.26 8.36
CA PRO A 51 22.03 -1.41 8.70
C PRO A 51 22.21 -1.90 10.15
N GLY A 52 23.45 -1.79 10.66
CA GLY A 52 23.79 -2.21 12.03
C GLY A 52 23.04 -1.46 13.11
N ALA A 53 22.56 -0.24 12.84
CA ALA A 53 21.80 0.53 13.83
C ALA A 53 20.47 -0.13 14.21
N LEU A 54 19.88 -0.96 13.33
CA LEU A 54 18.66 -1.71 13.63
C LEU A 54 18.90 -2.90 14.59
N THR A 55 20.15 -3.24 14.89
CA THR A 55 20.48 -4.27 15.91
C THR A 55 20.27 -3.76 17.35
N ALA A 56 20.05 -2.47 17.54
CA ALA A 56 19.93 -1.85 18.86
C ALA A 56 18.54 -1.23 19.15
N VAL A 57 17.62 -1.24 18.20
CA VAL A 57 16.33 -0.52 18.33
C VAL A 57 15.17 -1.50 18.52
N ASP A 58 14.23 -1.14 19.39
CA ASP A 58 12.98 -1.88 19.62
C ASP A 58 11.77 -1.15 19.01
N TRP A 59 10.69 -1.87 18.70
CA TRP A 59 9.56 -1.30 17.97
C TRP A 59 8.84 -0.20 18.75
N GLU A 60 8.87 -0.25 20.09
CA GLU A 60 8.34 0.78 20.98
C GLU A 60 9.06 2.11 20.78
N THR A 61 10.36 2.07 20.42
CA THR A 61 11.13 3.27 20.07
C THR A 61 10.64 3.87 18.75
N TRP A 62 10.28 3.03 17.78
CA TRP A 62 9.65 3.49 16.54
C TRP A 62 8.26 4.10 16.80
N LEU A 63 7.46 3.50 17.68
CA LEU A 63 6.16 4.05 18.08
C LEU A 63 6.31 5.40 18.81
N ALA A 64 7.32 5.53 19.69
CA ALA A 64 7.61 6.79 20.35
C ALA A 64 7.98 7.90 19.34
N ALA A 65 8.75 7.57 18.30
CA ALA A 65 9.03 8.48 17.19
C ALA A 65 7.78 8.86 16.40
N THR A 66 6.87 7.91 16.16
CA THR A 66 5.55 8.17 15.55
C THR A 66 4.73 9.14 16.40
N ARG A 67 4.65 8.93 17.72
CA ARG A 67 3.93 9.82 18.65
C ARG A 67 4.55 11.22 18.66
N LEU A 68 5.88 11.33 18.61
CA LEU A 68 6.59 12.61 18.50
C LEU A 68 6.24 13.32 17.18
N ALA A 69 6.19 12.59 16.07
CA ALA A 69 5.82 13.15 14.78
C ALA A 69 4.38 13.66 14.76
N VAL A 70 3.43 12.98 15.42
CA VAL A 70 2.04 13.47 15.56
C VAL A 70 1.97 14.72 16.43
N ARG A 71 2.72 14.78 17.53
CA ARG A 71 2.80 16.00 18.34
C ARG A 71 3.36 17.18 17.55
N GLU A 72 4.41 16.95 16.76
CA GLU A 72 5.00 17.99 15.92
C GLU A 72 4.07 18.43 14.78
N ALA A 73 3.41 17.49 14.11
CA ALA A 73 2.39 17.78 13.11
C ALA A 73 1.25 18.63 13.69
N THR A 74 0.80 18.31 14.90
CA THR A 74 -0.23 19.07 15.64
C THR A 74 0.27 20.46 16.04
N ARG A 75 1.53 20.60 16.49
CA ARG A 75 2.13 21.90 16.81
C ARG A 75 2.20 22.82 15.60
N LEU A 76 2.55 22.26 14.43
CA LEU A 76 2.73 23.01 13.19
C LEU A 76 1.41 23.42 12.54
N ALA A 77 0.40 22.54 12.53
CA ALA A 77 -0.88 22.80 11.85
C ALA A 77 -1.95 23.39 12.78
N GLY A 78 -1.83 23.20 14.09
CA GLY A 78 -2.86 23.49 15.07
C GLY A 78 -3.72 22.26 15.42
N ALA A 79 -4.44 22.35 16.53
CA ALA A 79 -5.30 21.27 17.03
C ALA A 79 -6.70 21.28 16.39
N ASP A 80 -7.11 22.38 15.76
CA ASP A 80 -8.47 22.57 15.20
C ASP A 80 -8.61 22.15 13.72
N VAL A 81 -7.56 21.60 13.13
CA VAL A 81 -7.51 21.15 11.72
C VAL A 81 -7.25 19.65 11.63
N PRO A 82 -7.73 18.91 10.63
CA PRO A 82 -7.63 17.45 10.61
C PRO A 82 -6.18 16.91 10.66
N LEU A 83 -6.02 15.74 11.27
CA LEU A 83 -4.83 14.91 11.34
C LEU A 83 -5.06 13.60 10.58
N HIS A 84 -4.13 13.25 9.69
CA HIS A 84 -4.15 11.99 8.94
C HIS A 84 -2.86 11.21 9.16
N LEU A 85 -2.94 9.88 9.00
CA LEU A 85 -1.78 9.01 9.01
C LEU A 85 -1.63 8.29 7.68
N VAL A 86 -0.40 8.21 7.19
CA VAL A 86 -0.03 7.38 6.04
C VAL A 86 1.06 6.41 6.50
N GLY A 87 0.93 5.13 6.18
CA GLY A 87 1.91 4.13 6.59
C GLY A 87 2.26 3.16 5.48
N TYR A 88 3.55 3.03 5.18
CA TYR A 88 4.08 2.01 4.27
C TYR A 88 4.66 0.85 5.07
N SER A 89 4.26 -0.40 4.78
CA SER A 89 4.84 -1.61 5.38
C SER A 89 4.80 -1.58 6.93
N ASN A 90 5.96 -1.66 7.60
CA ASN A 90 6.11 -1.47 9.04
C ASN A 90 5.51 -0.14 9.54
N GLY A 91 5.60 0.92 8.74
CA GLY A 91 4.95 2.20 9.02
C GLY A 91 3.43 2.12 9.03
N GLY A 92 2.85 1.20 8.25
CA GLY A 92 1.40 0.88 8.31
C GLY A 92 1.00 0.25 9.64
N ALA A 93 1.83 -0.66 10.17
CA ALA A 93 1.61 -1.24 11.48
C ALA A 93 1.73 -0.19 12.60
N LEU A 94 2.71 0.70 12.51
CA LEU A 94 2.89 1.82 13.45
C LEU A 94 1.73 2.83 13.39
N ALA A 95 1.23 3.15 12.20
CA ALA A 95 0.08 4.05 12.03
C ALA A 95 -1.19 3.49 12.68
N LEU A 96 -1.48 2.20 12.46
CA LEU A 96 -2.61 1.53 13.09
C LEU A 96 -2.44 1.38 14.60
N LYS A 97 -1.24 1.02 15.06
CA LYS A 97 -0.94 0.93 16.49
C LYS A 97 -1.18 2.27 17.19
N TYR A 98 -0.71 3.38 16.60
CA TYR A 98 -0.98 4.72 17.10
C TYR A 98 -2.49 5.02 17.14
N ALA A 99 -3.22 4.71 16.07
CA ALA A 99 -4.65 4.99 15.99
C ALA A 99 -5.44 4.22 17.06
N LEU A 100 -5.12 2.94 17.29
CA LEU A 100 -5.73 2.15 18.36
C LEU A 100 -5.34 2.67 19.75
N ASP A 101 -4.09 3.05 19.96
CA ASP A 101 -3.65 3.68 21.22
C ASP A 101 -4.44 4.97 21.50
N SER A 102 -4.77 5.75 20.47
CA SER A 102 -5.57 6.97 20.62
C SER A 102 -7.06 6.74 20.92
N LEU A 103 -7.54 5.50 20.79
CA LEU A 103 -8.86 5.12 21.30
C LEU A 103 -8.83 4.85 22.81
N GLU A 104 -7.69 4.35 23.32
CA GLU A 104 -7.50 3.99 24.73
C GLU A 104 -6.96 5.16 25.58
N ASP A 105 -6.18 6.07 24.98
CA ASP A 105 -5.50 7.19 25.63
C ASP A 105 -5.97 8.54 25.06
N SER A 106 -6.74 9.29 25.84
CA SER A 106 -7.29 10.59 25.45
C SER A 106 -6.24 11.70 25.30
N HIS A 107 -5.00 11.49 25.77
CA HIS A 107 -3.88 12.40 25.51
C HIS A 107 -3.34 12.28 24.08
N LEU A 108 -3.64 11.18 23.39
CA LEU A 108 -3.24 10.99 22.01
C LEU A 108 -4.32 11.53 21.07
N ARG A 109 -3.90 12.39 20.15
CA ARG A 109 -4.80 12.96 19.15
C ARG A 109 -5.23 11.88 18.16
N GLN A 110 -6.54 11.69 18.01
CA GLN A 110 -7.11 10.73 17.06
C GLN A 110 -7.02 11.26 15.62
N PRO A 111 -6.54 10.43 14.67
CA PRO A 111 -6.56 10.78 13.25
C PRO A 111 -7.97 10.61 12.66
N GLN A 112 -8.31 11.41 11.64
CA GLN A 112 -9.60 11.33 10.95
C GLN A 112 -9.62 10.25 9.86
N GLN A 113 -8.44 9.90 9.30
CA GLN A 113 -8.30 8.88 8.26
C GLN A 113 -6.91 8.24 8.33
N ILE A 114 -6.81 7.00 7.82
CA ILE A 114 -5.53 6.28 7.68
C ILE A 114 -5.40 5.77 6.25
N ILE A 115 -4.23 5.96 5.65
CA ILE A 115 -3.88 5.39 4.34
C ILE A 115 -2.72 4.43 4.50
N LEU A 116 -2.88 3.20 4.00
CA LEU A 116 -1.93 2.13 4.16
C LEU A 116 -1.43 1.67 2.79
N LEU A 117 -0.11 1.53 2.65
CA LEU A 117 0.54 0.97 1.48
C LEU A 117 1.25 -0.32 1.89
N SER A 118 0.80 -1.46 1.37
CA SER A 118 1.28 -2.80 1.74
C SER A 118 1.53 -2.98 3.25
N PRO A 119 0.54 -2.74 4.14
CA PRO A 119 0.77 -2.68 5.58
C PRO A 119 1.20 -4.02 6.18
N MET A 120 2.12 -3.96 7.14
CA MET A 120 2.61 -5.13 7.87
C MET A 120 1.65 -5.53 9.01
N ILE A 121 0.42 -5.92 8.67
CA ILE A 121 -0.59 -6.40 9.65
C ILE A 121 -0.22 -7.77 10.20
N GLY A 122 0.36 -8.63 9.36
CA GLY A 122 0.92 -9.92 9.74
C GLY A 122 2.16 -10.22 8.92
N VAL A 123 3.20 -10.70 9.59
CA VAL A 123 4.41 -11.23 8.94
C VAL A 123 4.26 -12.73 8.72
N THR A 124 4.92 -13.25 7.70
CA THR A 124 4.91 -14.70 7.41
C THR A 124 5.59 -15.48 8.53
N ALA A 125 5.26 -16.78 8.66
CA ALA A 125 5.74 -17.65 9.74
C ALA A 125 7.28 -17.73 9.86
N PHE A 126 8.02 -17.34 8.82
CA PHE A 126 9.49 -17.30 8.83
C PHE A 126 10.06 -16.30 9.86
N ALA A 127 9.41 -15.15 10.04
CA ALA A 127 9.83 -14.15 11.03
C ALA A 127 9.75 -14.66 12.49
N ARG A 128 8.91 -15.67 12.74
CA ARG A 128 8.77 -16.33 14.06
C ARG A 128 10.05 -17.04 14.50
N PHE A 129 10.77 -17.64 13.56
CA PHE A 129 11.95 -18.46 13.85
C PHE A 129 13.26 -17.66 13.80
N ALA A 130 13.27 -16.51 13.12
CA ALA A 130 14.41 -15.59 13.07
C ALA A 130 14.90 -15.18 14.48
N GLY A 131 13.98 -14.96 15.43
CA GLY A 131 14.33 -14.45 16.77
C GLY A 131 15.21 -15.37 17.62
N LEU A 132 15.18 -16.69 17.41
CA LEU A 132 16.02 -17.64 18.15
C LEU A 132 17.45 -17.73 17.56
N ALA A 133 17.60 -17.46 16.26
CA ALA A 133 18.89 -17.50 15.58
C ALA A 133 19.86 -16.38 16.00
N GLY A 134 19.34 -15.27 16.56
CA GLY A 134 20.13 -14.11 16.96
C GLY A 134 20.67 -14.15 18.40
N LEU A 135 20.24 -15.09 19.24
CA LEU A 135 20.63 -15.17 20.65
C LEU A 135 22.16 -15.26 20.89
N PRO A 136 22.96 -15.95 20.06
CA PRO A 136 24.42 -16.01 20.24
C PRO A 136 25.14 -14.68 20.00
N SER A 137 24.52 -13.69 19.32
CA SER A 137 25.18 -12.47 18.85
C SER A 137 25.65 -11.49 19.94
N VAL A 138 25.25 -11.72 21.20
CA VAL A 138 25.74 -10.96 22.37
C VAL A 138 27.24 -11.17 22.63
N PHE A 139 27.82 -12.24 22.10
CA PHE A 139 29.26 -12.49 22.14
C PHE A 139 29.91 -12.03 20.83
N PRO A 140 31.02 -11.25 20.87
CA PRO A 140 31.69 -10.73 19.66
C PRO A 140 32.06 -11.81 18.63
N ALA A 141 32.42 -13.01 19.08
CA ALA A 141 32.73 -14.15 18.21
C ALA A 141 31.55 -14.60 17.32
N PHE A 142 30.31 -14.26 17.71
CA PHE A 142 29.09 -14.64 17.01
C PHE A 142 28.32 -13.43 16.48
N ALA A 143 28.97 -12.27 16.27
CA ALA A 143 28.33 -11.07 15.72
C ALA A 143 27.59 -11.31 14.38
N ARG A 144 28.01 -12.33 13.60
CA ARG A 144 27.31 -12.77 12.37
C ARG A 144 25.90 -13.29 12.63
N ALA A 145 25.61 -13.84 13.82
CA ALA A 145 24.29 -14.32 14.20
C ALA A 145 23.26 -13.18 14.35
N ALA A 146 23.70 -11.91 14.42
CA ALA A 146 22.81 -10.76 14.45
C ALA A 146 22.10 -10.50 13.09
N TRP A 147 22.45 -11.22 12.04
CA TRP A 147 22.03 -10.95 10.66
C TRP A 147 21.29 -12.12 10.04
N LEU A 148 20.14 -11.86 9.42
CA LEU A 148 19.46 -12.84 8.55
C LEU A 148 20.18 -12.94 7.20
N ASN A 149 20.66 -11.80 6.70
CA ASN A 149 21.53 -11.71 5.55
C ASN A 149 22.44 -10.47 5.68
N VAL A 150 23.60 -10.56 5.04
CA VAL A 150 24.50 -9.42 4.81
C VAL A 150 24.73 -9.34 3.31
N ALA A 151 24.47 -8.18 2.71
CA ALA A 151 24.57 -7.95 1.28
C ALA A 151 25.27 -6.61 1.00
N PRO A 152 25.85 -6.42 -0.20
CA PRO A 152 26.36 -5.12 -0.61
C PRO A 152 25.27 -4.04 -0.53
N GLU A 153 25.57 -2.92 0.12
CA GLU A 153 24.65 -1.78 0.23
C GLU A 153 24.77 -0.89 -1.01
N PHE A 154 23.93 -1.16 -2.01
CA PHE A 154 23.86 -0.39 -3.27
C PHE A 154 22.64 0.54 -3.33
N ASN A 155 21.69 0.38 -2.40
CA ASN A 155 20.50 1.19 -2.34
C ASN A 155 20.67 2.30 -1.27
N PRO A 156 20.66 3.59 -1.64
CA PRO A 156 20.95 4.68 -0.71
C PRO A 156 19.82 4.94 0.29
N PHE A 157 18.62 4.43 0.04
CA PHE A 157 17.42 4.75 0.82
C PHE A 157 16.83 3.54 1.55
N LYS A 158 17.35 2.34 1.31
CA LYS A 158 16.87 1.09 1.90
C LYS A 158 18.03 0.15 2.14
N TYR A 159 18.14 -0.40 3.35
CA TYR A 159 19.17 -1.40 3.64
C TYR A 159 18.88 -2.73 2.94
N ASN A 160 19.92 -3.30 2.34
CA ASN A 160 19.92 -4.63 1.75
C ASN A 160 20.23 -5.72 2.80
N SER A 161 21.10 -5.41 3.76
CA SER A 161 21.40 -6.27 4.90
C SER A 161 20.29 -6.19 5.94
N PHE A 162 19.87 -7.34 6.48
CA PHE A 162 18.72 -7.42 7.37
C PHE A 162 19.07 -8.01 8.74
N PRO A 163 19.05 -7.20 9.82
CA PRO A 163 19.30 -7.72 11.16
C PRO A 163 18.17 -8.61 11.69
N VAL A 164 18.55 -9.67 12.40
CA VAL A 164 17.62 -10.57 13.12
C VAL A 164 16.75 -9.80 14.12
N LYS A 165 17.34 -8.85 14.86
CA LYS A 165 16.58 -8.03 15.81
C LYS A 165 15.49 -7.22 15.09
N ALA A 166 15.79 -6.64 13.94
CA ALA A 166 14.81 -5.88 13.15
C ALA A 166 13.61 -6.76 12.76
N ALA A 167 13.86 -7.97 12.27
CA ALA A 167 12.81 -8.94 11.95
C ALA A 167 11.98 -9.32 13.18
N ARG A 168 12.63 -9.59 14.32
CA ARG A 168 11.96 -9.90 15.59
C ARG A 168 11.07 -8.75 16.06
N GLN A 169 11.56 -7.51 15.98
CA GLN A 169 10.82 -6.32 16.42
C GLN A 169 9.61 -6.05 15.53
N SER A 170 9.71 -6.25 14.22
CA SER A 170 8.54 -6.21 13.33
C SER A 170 7.52 -7.30 13.63
N TRP A 171 7.96 -8.52 13.94
CA TRP A 171 7.06 -9.59 14.38
C TRP A 171 6.33 -9.23 15.68
N LEU A 172 7.06 -8.75 16.70
CA LEU A 172 6.49 -8.30 17.98
C LEU A 172 5.46 -7.19 17.79
N LEU A 173 5.76 -6.18 16.97
CA LEU A 173 4.81 -5.12 16.62
C LEU A 173 3.54 -5.70 15.96
N SER A 174 3.69 -6.59 14.98
CA SER A 174 2.52 -7.21 14.32
C SER A 174 1.66 -8.03 15.28
N GLN A 175 2.29 -8.73 16.23
CA GLN A 175 1.58 -9.50 17.26
C GLN A 175 0.83 -8.56 18.22
N ALA A 176 1.50 -7.53 18.73
CA ALA A 176 0.89 -6.53 19.61
C ALA A 176 -0.30 -5.84 18.94
N LEU A 177 -0.16 -5.49 17.66
CA LEU A 177 -1.21 -4.90 16.85
C LEU A 177 -2.41 -5.85 16.69
N GLN A 178 -2.19 -7.11 16.27
CA GLN A 178 -3.27 -8.08 16.10
C GLN A 178 -4.02 -8.36 17.41
N GLN A 179 -3.29 -8.48 18.52
CA GLN A 179 -3.90 -8.67 19.84
C GLN A 179 -4.79 -7.47 20.23
N GLN A 180 -4.34 -6.25 19.96
CA GLN A 180 -5.12 -5.04 20.24
C GLN A 180 -6.36 -4.94 19.33
N ILE A 181 -6.25 -5.25 18.03
CA ILE A 181 -7.40 -5.29 17.11
C ILE A 181 -8.46 -6.28 17.61
N ILE A 182 -8.06 -7.49 18.00
CA ILE A 182 -8.98 -8.52 18.51
C ILE A 182 -9.67 -8.04 19.80
N ARG A 183 -8.92 -7.39 20.70
CA ARG A 183 -9.44 -6.86 21.96
C ARG A 183 -10.47 -5.75 21.70
N ALA A 184 -10.09 -4.74 20.93
CA ALA A 184 -10.94 -3.61 20.55
C ALA A 184 -12.19 -4.09 19.79
N ALA A 185 -12.07 -5.12 18.93
CA ALA A 185 -13.21 -5.72 18.25
C ALA A 185 -14.21 -6.34 19.24
N ARG A 186 -13.72 -7.09 20.24
CA ARG A 186 -14.55 -7.70 21.28
C ARG A 186 -15.24 -6.67 22.17
N GLN A 187 -14.59 -5.54 22.41
CA GLN A 187 -15.13 -4.43 23.20
C GLN A 187 -16.03 -3.49 22.38
N GLY A 188 -16.10 -3.65 21.05
CA GLY A 188 -16.88 -2.80 20.17
C GLY A 188 -16.24 -1.42 19.89
N GLU A 189 -14.99 -1.21 20.30
CA GLU A 189 -14.25 0.05 20.19
C GLU A 189 -13.82 0.35 18.75
N LEU A 190 -13.69 -0.67 17.89
CA LEU A 190 -13.35 -0.47 16.47
C LEU A 190 -14.39 0.37 15.70
N LYS A 191 -15.59 0.58 16.25
CA LYS A 191 -16.57 1.54 15.72
C LYS A 191 -16.04 2.98 15.70
N ALA A 192 -15.15 3.32 16.62
CA ALA A 192 -14.50 4.63 16.70
C ALA A 192 -13.21 4.71 15.87
N LEU A 193 -12.74 3.60 15.27
CA LEU A 193 -11.56 3.62 14.42
C LEU A 193 -11.86 4.43 13.14
N PRO A 194 -10.96 5.33 12.72
CA PRO A 194 -11.15 6.09 11.49
C PRO A 194 -11.17 5.18 10.25
N PRO A 195 -11.80 5.62 9.15
CA PRO A 195 -11.78 4.90 7.89
C PRO A 195 -10.35 4.69 7.36
N ILE A 196 -10.14 3.50 6.80
CA ILE A 196 -8.84 3.05 6.28
C ILE A 196 -8.94 2.86 4.76
N LEU A 197 -8.02 3.46 4.02
CA LEU A 197 -7.75 3.13 2.62
C LEU A 197 -6.47 2.30 2.54
N THR A 198 -6.53 1.06 2.05
CA THR A 198 -5.35 0.20 1.88
C THR A 198 -5.09 -0.12 0.42
N PHE A 199 -3.84 0.00 -0.01
CA PHE A 199 -3.34 -0.49 -1.29
C PHE A 199 -2.45 -1.71 -1.06
N GLN A 200 -2.78 -2.83 -1.70
CA GLN A 200 -2.10 -4.11 -1.48
C GLN A 200 -1.93 -4.87 -2.78
N SER A 201 -0.73 -5.40 -3.04
CA SER A 201 -0.53 -6.40 -4.10
C SER A 201 -0.96 -7.78 -3.62
N VAL A 202 -1.64 -8.56 -4.47
CA VAL A 202 -1.99 -9.96 -4.15
C VAL A 202 -0.74 -10.83 -3.99
N MET A 203 0.30 -10.55 -4.78
CA MET A 203 1.57 -11.30 -4.78
C MET A 203 2.63 -10.68 -3.87
N ASP A 204 2.22 -9.97 -2.83
CA ASP A 204 3.17 -9.42 -1.86
C ASP A 204 3.88 -10.55 -1.09
N SER A 205 5.17 -10.71 -1.37
CA SER A 205 6.01 -11.73 -0.74
C SER A 205 6.59 -11.30 0.61
N THR A 206 6.43 -10.04 1.00
CA THR A 206 7.04 -9.47 2.21
C THR A 206 6.06 -9.46 3.37
N VAL A 207 4.81 -9.05 3.12
CA VAL A 207 3.73 -9.03 4.14
C VAL A 207 2.59 -9.95 3.72
N SER A 208 1.84 -10.47 4.68
CA SER A 208 0.70 -11.34 4.37
C SER A 208 -0.50 -10.52 3.91
N THR A 209 -0.78 -10.53 2.60
CA THR A 209 -2.01 -9.96 2.03
C THR A 209 -3.28 -10.57 2.66
N ARG A 210 -3.25 -11.86 2.97
CA ARG A 210 -4.34 -12.53 3.71
C ARG A 210 -4.53 -11.96 5.11
N ALA A 211 -3.46 -11.64 5.83
CA ALA A 211 -3.57 -11.05 7.17
C ALA A 211 -4.24 -9.67 7.13
N VAL A 212 -4.02 -8.86 6.07
CA VAL A 212 -4.75 -7.60 5.88
C VAL A 212 -6.26 -7.86 5.87
N VAL A 213 -6.72 -8.89 5.16
CA VAL A 213 -8.14 -9.23 5.10
C VAL A 213 -8.64 -9.84 6.42
N GLU A 214 -8.01 -10.94 6.88
CA GLU A 214 -8.51 -11.77 7.97
C GLU A 214 -8.25 -11.20 9.37
N SER A 215 -7.22 -10.37 9.52
CA SER A 215 -6.77 -9.84 10.82
C SER A 215 -7.03 -8.34 11.00
N LEU A 216 -7.38 -7.60 9.93
CA LEU A 216 -7.79 -6.19 10.00
C LEU A 216 -9.20 -6.00 9.43
N TYR A 217 -9.39 -6.15 8.11
CA TYR A 217 -10.63 -5.76 7.43
C TYR A 217 -11.86 -6.56 7.89
N ARG A 218 -11.70 -7.82 8.30
CA ARG A 218 -12.77 -8.63 8.90
C ARG A 218 -13.42 -7.99 10.13
N TYR A 219 -12.68 -7.16 10.86
CA TYR A 219 -13.15 -6.53 12.10
C TYR A 219 -13.61 -5.09 11.91
N LEU A 220 -13.39 -4.49 10.73
CA LEU A 220 -13.73 -3.09 10.51
C LEU A 220 -15.25 -2.91 10.40
N PRO A 221 -15.79 -1.83 10.99
CA PRO A 221 -17.18 -1.46 10.78
C PRO A 221 -17.38 -0.90 9.37
N ASP A 222 -18.64 -0.74 8.97
CA ASP A 222 -18.99 0.04 7.78
C ASP A 222 -18.82 1.56 8.02
N ASN A 223 -17.56 2.00 8.03
CA ASN A 223 -17.15 3.39 8.26
C ASN A 223 -16.58 4.10 7.01
N GLY A 224 -16.71 3.50 5.82
CA GLY A 224 -16.09 4.03 4.60
C GLY A 224 -14.64 3.58 4.37
N SER A 225 -14.21 2.50 5.04
CA SER A 225 -12.96 1.82 4.72
C SER A 225 -13.01 1.15 3.34
N GLU A 226 -11.87 1.10 2.67
CA GLU A 226 -11.72 0.52 1.34
C GLU A 226 -10.41 -0.27 1.24
N LEU A 227 -10.48 -1.46 0.65
CA LEU A 227 -9.32 -2.28 0.31
C LEU A 227 -9.16 -2.30 -1.22
N VAL A 228 -8.08 -1.69 -1.69
CA VAL A 228 -7.64 -1.72 -3.08
C VAL A 228 -6.60 -2.83 -3.25
N VAL A 229 -6.89 -3.76 -4.15
CA VAL A 229 -6.06 -4.92 -4.43
C VAL A 229 -5.57 -4.88 -5.87
N PHE A 230 -4.26 -4.92 -6.07
CA PHE A 230 -3.66 -5.08 -7.40
C PHE A 230 -3.45 -6.56 -7.69
N ASP A 231 -4.17 -7.06 -8.69
CA ASP A 231 -4.09 -8.44 -9.16
C ASP A 231 -2.75 -8.73 -9.86
N ILE A 232 -2.55 -9.99 -10.25
CA ILE A 232 -1.53 -10.35 -11.24
C ILE A 232 -1.94 -9.89 -12.64
N ASN A 233 -0.97 -9.79 -13.55
CA ASN A 233 -1.25 -9.64 -14.97
C ASN A 233 -1.82 -10.97 -15.51
N GLN A 234 -3.12 -10.99 -15.76
CA GLN A 234 -3.88 -12.16 -16.20
C GLN A 234 -3.79 -12.40 -17.72
N ALA A 235 -3.01 -11.60 -18.45
CA ALA A 235 -2.86 -11.74 -19.90
C ALA A 235 -2.27 -13.12 -20.30
N ALA A 236 -2.85 -13.74 -21.33
CA ALA A 236 -2.66 -15.14 -21.70
C ALA A 236 -1.19 -15.54 -21.90
N ASP A 237 -0.36 -14.67 -22.45
CA ASP A 237 1.06 -14.95 -22.72
C ASP A 237 1.86 -15.29 -21.47
N LEU A 238 1.44 -14.79 -20.30
CA LEU A 238 2.09 -15.04 -19.02
C LEU A 238 1.47 -16.23 -18.26
N ARG A 239 0.26 -16.67 -18.66
CA ARG A 239 -0.45 -17.77 -17.97
C ARG A 239 0.29 -19.11 -18.11
N VAL A 240 0.94 -19.40 -19.23
CA VAL A 240 1.67 -20.68 -19.33
C VAL A 240 2.78 -20.81 -18.26
N LEU A 241 3.24 -19.69 -17.69
CA LEU A 241 4.31 -19.64 -16.69
C LEU A 241 3.81 -19.69 -15.23
N PHE A 242 2.51 -19.56 -14.95
CA PHE A 242 1.99 -19.51 -13.57
C PHE A 242 1.35 -20.80 -13.09
N ARG A 243 1.47 -21.05 -11.77
CA ARG A 243 0.74 -22.11 -11.09
C ARG A 243 -0.77 -21.80 -11.11
N PRO A 244 -1.65 -22.80 -11.33
CA PRO A 244 -3.10 -22.59 -11.39
C PRO A 244 -3.71 -21.82 -10.20
N ALA A 245 -3.15 -22.01 -8.99
CA ALA A 245 -3.60 -21.34 -7.78
C ALA A 245 -3.41 -19.81 -7.82
N LEU A 246 -2.49 -19.29 -8.63
CA LEU A 246 -2.22 -17.84 -8.71
C LEU A 246 -3.34 -17.09 -9.44
N TYR A 247 -4.04 -17.72 -10.39
CA TYR A 247 -5.16 -17.09 -11.11
C TYR A 247 -6.36 -16.81 -10.22
N ALA A 248 -6.62 -17.70 -9.26
CA ALA A 248 -7.72 -17.56 -8.31
C ALA A 248 -7.31 -16.79 -7.05
N ALA A 249 -6.09 -16.24 -6.99
CA ALA A 249 -5.56 -15.64 -5.77
C ALA A 249 -6.42 -14.48 -5.26
N VAL A 250 -6.91 -13.59 -6.14
CA VAL A 250 -7.87 -12.54 -5.74
C VAL A 250 -9.19 -13.13 -5.28
N ASN A 251 -9.76 -14.06 -6.05
CA ASN A 251 -11.07 -14.66 -5.76
C ASN A 251 -11.08 -15.46 -4.46
N THR A 252 -9.93 -15.98 -4.04
CA THR A 252 -9.75 -16.72 -2.79
C THR A 252 -9.29 -15.84 -1.63
N LEU A 253 -8.84 -14.61 -1.90
CA LEU A 253 -8.38 -13.66 -0.89
C LEU A 253 -9.55 -12.94 -0.21
N LEU A 254 -10.55 -12.52 -0.97
CA LEU A 254 -11.66 -11.71 -0.46
C LEU A 254 -12.82 -12.61 0.01
N PRO A 255 -13.41 -12.37 1.19
CA PRO A 255 -14.64 -13.05 1.59
C PRO A 255 -15.80 -12.67 0.65
N PRO A 256 -16.83 -13.53 0.51
CA PRO A 256 -17.98 -13.24 -0.34
C PRO A 256 -18.69 -11.95 0.11
N ALA A 257 -19.30 -11.24 -0.84
CA ALA A 257 -20.12 -10.08 -0.56
C ALA A 257 -21.46 -10.49 0.08
N PRO A 258 -22.10 -9.64 0.92
CA PRO A 258 -21.72 -8.27 1.25
C PRO A 258 -20.60 -8.18 2.30
N ARG A 259 -19.78 -7.13 2.19
CA ARG A 259 -18.66 -6.84 3.09
C ARG A 259 -18.87 -5.51 3.80
N ALA A 260 -18.32 -5.33 5.00
CA ALA A 260 -18.41 -4.06 5.73
C ALA A 260 -17.53 -2.93 5.16
N TYR A 261 -16.86 -3.16 4.05
CA TYR A 261 -15.91 -2.24 3.44
C TYR A 261 -15.97 -2.37 1.93
N THR A 262 -15.62 -1.30 1.24
CA THR A 262 -15.52 -1.30 -0.23
C THR A 262 -14.29 -2.09 -0.65
N THR A 263 -14.40 -2.87 -1.71
CA THR A 263 -13.27 -3.58 -2.31
C THR A 263 -13.11 -3.17 -3.75
N THR A 264 -11.90 -2.76 -4.13
CA THR A 264 -11.56 -2.36 -5.50
C THR A 264 -10.43 -3.26 -5.99
N VAL A 265 -10.68 -4.07 -7.01
CA VAL A 265 -9.67 -4.95 -7.63
C VAL A 265 -9.22 -4.34 -8.94
N VAL A 266 -7.94 -4.00 -9.04
CA VAL A 266 -7.29 -3.59 -10.30
C VAL A 266 -6.78 -4.84 -11.00
N THR A 267 -7.34 -5.15 -12.17
CA THR A 267 -7.02 -6.36 -12.95
C THR A 267 -7.13 -6.07 -14.45
N ASN A 268 -6.71 -7.01 -15.29
CA ASN A 268 -6.85 -6.91 -16.73
C ASN A 268 -8.33 -6.83 -17.13
N ALA A 269 -8.64 -6.07 -18.19
CA ALA A 269 -9.98 -6.00 -18.74
C ALA A 269 -10.45 -7.38 -19.21
N THR A 270 -9.59 -8.13 -19.91
CA THR A 270 -9.83 -9.51 -20.29
C THR A 270 -8.55 -10.31 -20.14
N ALA A 271 -8.63 -11.64 -20.21
CA ALA A 271 -7.45 -12.52 -20.20
C ALA A 271 -6.55 -12.36 -21.44
N HIS A 272 -6.88 -11.50 -22.40
CA HIS A 272 -6.16 -11.34 -23.67
C HIS A 272 -5.61 -9.93 -23.89
N THR A 273 -5.76 -9.03 -22.92
CA THR A 273 -5.31 -7.64 -23.05
C THR A 273 -4.55 -7.19 -21.81
N LEU A 274 -3.56 -6.31 -22.03
CA LEU A 274 -2.83 -5.64 -20.95
C LEU A 274 -3.61 -4.45 -20.38
N GLN A 275 -4.65 -3.97 -21.07
CA GLN A 275 -5.51 -2.89 -20.57
C GLN A 275 -6.18 -3.33 -19.27
N THR A 276 -6.31 -2.40 -18.33
CA THR A 276 -6.83 -2.70 -16.99
C THR A 276 -8.16 -2.03 -16.70
N VAL A 277 -8.90 -2.66 -15.79
CA VAL A 277 -10.14 -2.20 -15.21
C VAL A 277 -10.01 -2.22 -13.70
N ALA A 278 -10.79 -1.37 -13.03
CA ALA A 278 -11.09 -1.53 -11.62
C ALA A 278 -12.47 -2.15 -11.47
N ARG A 279 -12.54 -3.20 -10.64
CA ARG A 279 -13.77 -3.91 -10.26
C ARG A 279 -14.07 -3.56 -8.80
N THR A 280 -15.11 -2.77 -8.59
CA THR A 280 -15.47 -2.23 -7.28
C THR A 280 -16.76 -2.83 -6.77
N THR A 281 -16.75 -3.40 -5.57
CA THR A 281 -17.96 -3.77 -4.82
C THR A 281 -18.05 -2.85 -3.61
N LEU A 282 -19.15 -2.11 -3.49
CA LEU A 282 -19.37 -1.18 -2.39
C LEU A 282 -19.60 -1.93 -1.07
N ALA A 283 -19.34 -1.26 0.04
CA ALA A 283 -19.67 -1.78 1.37
C ALA A 283 -21.18 -2.07 1.46
N GLN A 284 -21.52 -3.20 2.07
CA GLN A 284 -22.87 -3.76 2.22
C GLN A 284 -23.58 -4.14 0.91
N ASP A 285 -22.91 -3.97 -0.23
CA ASP A 285 -23.44 -4.31 -1.54
C ASP A 285 -22.95 -5.70 -2.00
N ARG A 286 -23.67 -6.27 -2.98
CA ARG A 286 -23.29 -7.48 -3.71
C ARG A 286 -22.96 -7.19 -5.16
N GLU A 287 -23.41 -6.06 -5.70
CA GLU A 287 -23.14 -5.69 -7.08
C GLU A 287 -21.68 -5.29 -7.27
N GLU A 288 -21.10 -5.75 -8.38
CA GLU A 288 -19.76 -5.38 -8.79
C GLU A 288 -19.83 -4.40 -9.97
N HIS A 289 -19.28 -3.21 -9.77
CA HIS A 289 -19.16 -2.20 -10.80
C HIS A 289 -17.77 -2.27 -11.45
N ARG A 290 -17.71 -2.23 -12.77
CA ARG A 290 -16.47 -2.39 -13.55
C ARG A 290 -16.22 -1.17 -14.42
N TYR A 291 -15.03 -0.58 -14.34
CA TYR A 291 -14.69 0.61 -15.14
C TYR A 291 -13.25 0.55 -15.68
N PRO A 292 -13.01 1.08 -16.90
CA PRO A 292 -11.68 1.14 -17.48
C PRO A 292 -10.78 2.12 -16.72
N LEU A 293 -9.52 1.75 -16.51
CA LEU A 293 -8.52 2.63 -15.90
C LEU A 293 -7.74 3.45 -16.93
N HIS A 294 -7.82 3.08 -18.21
CA HIS A 294 -6.97 3.62 -19.29
C HIS A 294 -5.46 3.51 -18.98
N LEU A 295 -5.10 2.54 -18.14
CA LEU A 295 -3.74 2.15 -17.81
C LEU A 295 -3.58 0.68 -18.20
N ALA A 296 -2.37 0.30 -18.59
CA ALA A 296 -2.06 -1.06 -18.98
C ALA A 296 -0.94 -1.64 -18.11
N TRP A 297 -0.96 -2.95 -17.91
CA TRP A 297 0.22 -3.66 -17.43
C TRP A 297 1.34 -3.54 -18.46
N PRO A 298 2.59 -3.27 -18.04
CA PRO A 298 3.75 -3.47 -18.90
C PRO A 298 3.89 -4.95 -19.29
N ALA A 299 4.28 -5.22 -20.54
CA ALA A 299 4.29 -6.58 -21.10
C ALA A 299 5.27 -7.55 -20.40
N ASP A 300 6.33 -7.01 -19.80
CA ASP A 300 7.36 -7.73 -19.04
C ASP A 300 7.07 -7.78 -17.52
N MET A 301 5.88 -7.34 -17.10
CA MET A 301 5.48 -7.27 -15.70
C MET A 301 4.28 -8.18 -15.44
N TYR A 302 4.43 -9.06 -14.45
CA TYR A 302 3.38 -10.01 -14.09
C TYR A 302 2.68 -9.74 -12.76
N SER A 303 3.27 -8.94 -11.87
CA SER A 303 2.66 -8.56 -10.60
C SER A 303 3.38 -7.35 -9.99
N LEU A 304 2.70 -6.63 -9.11
CA LEU A 304 3.36 -5.66 -8.24
C LEU A 304 4.10 -6.36 -7.11
N SER A 305 5.30 -5.89 -6.81
CA SER A 305 6.01 -6.27 -5.59
C SER A 305 5.66 -5.32 -4.43
N HIS A 306 5.96 -5.76 -3.20
CA HIS A 306 5.87 -4.93 -1.99
C HIS A 306 6.56 -3.55 -2.13
N VAL A 307 7.71 -3.51 -2.80
CA VAL A 307 8.50 -2.29 -2.97
C VAL A 307 7.91 -1.38 -4.03
N ALA A 308 7.17 -1.93 -5.00
CA ALA A 308 6.67 -1.17 -6.13
C ALA A 308 5.54 -0.19 -5.77
N VAL A 309 4.70 -0.56 -4.79
CA VAL A 309 3.45 0.15 -4.48
C VAL A 309 3.62 1.68 -4.35
N PRO A 310 4.58 2.22 -3.58
CA PRO A 310 4.70 3.65 -3.35
C PRO A 310 5.51 4.44 -4.40
N PHE A 311 5.97 3.84 -5.50
CA PHE A 311 6.82 4.53 -6.48
C PHE A 311 6.18 4.62 -7.86
N PRO A 312 6.19 5.80 -8.52
CA PRO A 312 5.81 5.93 -9.92
C PRO A 312 6.85 5.30 -10.84
N LEU A 313 6.45 5.06 -12.09
CA LEU A 313 7.38 4.64 -13.15
C LEU A 313 8.51 5.65 -13.40
N SER A 314 8.29 6.92 -13.06
CA SER A 314 9.27 8.01 -13.26
C SER A 314 10.26 8.22 -12.12
N ASP A 315 10.19 7.42 -11.04
CA ASP A 315 11.11 7.58 -9.90
C ASP A 315 12.58 7.39 -10.33
N SER A 316 13.46 8.32 -9.97
CA SER A 316 14.86 8.30 -10.39
C SER A 316 15.64 7.05 -9.96
N LEU A 317 15.24 6.41 -8.85
CA LEU A 317 15.87 5.19 -8.32
C LEU A 317 15.09 3.93 -8.74
N TYR A 318 13.79 3.90 -8.46
CA TYR A 318 12.94 2.71 -8.58
C TYR A 318 12.10 2.67 -9.85
N GLY A 319 12.04 3.77 -10.58
CA GLY A 319 11.27 3.90 -11.81
C GLY A 319 11.92 3.18 -12.98
N ARG A 320 11.07 2.61 -13.83
CA ARG A 320 11.46 2.06 -15.13
C ARG A 320 11.80 3.15 -16.14
N GLU A 321 11.18 4.32 -16.01
CA GLU A 321 11.29 5.46 -16.91
C GLU A 321 11.74 6.69 -16.12
N PRO A 322 12.92 6.64 -15.45
CA PRO A 322 13.32 7.64 -14.47
C PRO A 322 13.44 9.03 -15.09
N ASP A 323 12.87 10.05 -14.44
CA ASP A 323 13.00 11.46 -14.85
C ASP A 323 14.48 11.89 -14.91
N GLU A 324 15.28 11.40 -13.95
CA GLU A 324 16.73 11.61 -13.89
C GLU A 324 17.43 10.26 -13.74
N LYS A 325 17.98 9.76 -14.85
CA LYS A 325 18.71 8.48 -14.87
C LYS A 325 19.99 8.54 -14.03
N ASN A 326 20.22 7.53 -13.21
CA ASN A 326 21.41 7.36 -12.36
C ASN A 326 21.67 8.51 -11.37
N ARG A 327 20.64 9.29 -11.01
CA ARG A 327 20.74 10.37 -10.02
C ARG A 327 21.44 9.95 -8.73
N TYR A 328 21.24 8.71 -8.31
CA TYR A 328 21.82 8.14 -7.09
C TYR A 328 22.86 7.03 -7.37
N GLY A 329 23.55 7.14 -8.51
CA GLY A 329 24.54 6.16 -8.97
C GLY A 329 23.95 5.12 -9.92
N ILE A 330 22.86 4.47 -9.53
CA ILE A 330 22.16 3.49 -10.37
C ILE A 330 20.64 3.68 -10.30
N SER A 331 19.95 3.60 -11.44
CA SER A 331 18.49 3.49 -11.49
C SER A 331 18.08 2.02 -11.46
N LEU A 332 17.79 1.51 -10.26
CA LEU A 332 17.40 0.12 -10.00
C LEU A 332 16.21 -0.34 -10.86
N GLY A 333 15.21 0.52 -11.08
CA GLY A 333 14.05 0.19 -11.90
C GLY A 333 14.34 -0.02 -13.39
N THR A 334 15.52 0.38 -13.86
CA THR A 334 15.95 0.23 -15.26
C THR A 334 16.83 -1.00 -15.50
N ILE A 335 17.17 -1.74 -14.45
CA ILE A 335 18.09 -2.87 -14.53
C ILE A 335 17.43 -4.01 -15.34
N SER A 336 18.06 -4.36 -16.45
CA SER A 336 17.71 -5.52 -17.27
C SER A 336 19.02 -6.22 -17.67
N LEU A 337 19.40 -7.24 -16.89
CA LEU A 337 20.69 -7.92 -17.03
C LEU A 337 20.52 -9.29 -17.68
N ARG A 338 21.45 -9.63 -18.57
CA ARG A 338 21.63 -10.97 -19.15
C ARG A 338 23.12 -11.32 -19.07
N GLY A 339 23.46 -12.50 -18.57
CA GLY A 339 24.85 -12.90 -18.35
C GLY A 339 24.97 -14.28 -17.71
N GLU A 340 26.22 -14.71 -17.47
CA GLU A 340 26.53 -16.01 -16.86
C GLU A 340 26.17 -16.06 -15.38
N THR A 341 25.64 -17.20 -14.94
CA THR A 341 25.28 -17.49 -13.56
C THR A 341 26.47 -17.38 -12.62
N GLY A 342 26.26 -16.86 -11.40
CA GLY A 342 27.32 -16.72 -10.39
C GLY A 342 28.30 -15.55 -10.58
N THR A 343 28.16 -14.73 -11.64
CA THR A 343 29.03 -13.57 -11.89
C THR A 343 28.72 -12.38 -10.96
N LEU A 344 27.46 -12.20 -10.59
CA LEU A 344 27.03 -11.07 -9.75
C LEU A 344 27.07 -11.44 -8.27
N SER A 345 27.55 -10.51 -7.44
CA SER A 345 27.49 -10.62 -5.98
C SER A 345 26.07 -10.46 -5.42
N VAL A 346 25.17 -9.88 -6.22
CA VAL A 346 23.74 -9.72 -5.92
C VAL A 346 22.95 -10.57 -6.91
N GLY A 347 22.05 -11.41 -6.40
CA GLY A 347 21.25 -12.31 -7.25
C GLY A 347 20.31 -11.54 -8.18
N LEU A 348 20.12 -12.10 -9.40
CA LEU A 348 19.26 -11.52 -10.43
C LEU A 348 17.80 -11.40 -9.96
N GLU A 349 17.34 -12.31 -9.11
CA GLU A 349 16.00 -12.27 -8.52
C GLU A 349 15.75 -11.02 -7.66
N THR A 350 16.80 -10.49 -7.02
CA THR A 350 16.73 -9.24 -6.26
C THR A 350 16.72 -8.03 -7.19
N LEU A 351 17.54 -8.05 -8.24
CA LEU A 351 17.70 -6.93 -9.18
C LEU A 351 16.53 -6.80 -10.17
N MET A 352 15.93 -7.92 -10.58
CA MET A 352 14.79 -7.96 -11.51
C MET A 352 13.43 -7.84 -10.80
N ARG A 353 13.42 -7.64 -9.48
CA ARG A 353 12.19 -7.42 -8.72
C ARG A 353 11.55 -6.10 -9.15
N VAL A 354 10.26 -6.11 -9.47
CA VAL A 354 9.49 -4.90 -9.82
C VAL A 354 9.61 -3.87 -8.69
N THR A 355 10.02 -2.65 -9.01
CA THR A 355 10.27 -1.58 -8.04
C THR A 355 9.39 -0.33 -8.24
N SER A 356 8.61 -0.25 -9.30
CA SER A 356 7.66 0.85 -9.57
C SER A 356 6.28 0.37 -9.98
N ASN A 357 5.26 1.19 -9.72
CA ASN A 357 3.85 0.89 -9.92
C ASN A 357 3.27 1.62 -11.16
N PRO A 358 2.81 0.91 -12.21
CA PRO A 358 2.18 1.55 -13.38
C PRO A 358 0.82 2.16 -13.06
N PHE A 359 0.17 1.73 -11.97
CA PHE A 359 -1.09 2.28 -11.48
C PHE A 359 -0.90 3.41 -10.47
N PHE A 360 0.33 3.88 -10.27
CA PHE A 360 0.64 4.95 -9.33
C PHE A 360 -0.17 6.24 -9.58
N PRO A 361 -0.33 6.73 -10.83
CA PRO A 361 -1.14 7.94 -11.07
C PRO A 361 -2.59 7.77 -10.58
N TRP A 362 -3.22 6.64 -10.89
CA TRP A 362 -4.57 6.33 -10.42
C TRP A 362 -4.62 6.18 -8.89
N MET A 363 -3.65 5.50 -8.29
CA MET A 363 -3.52 5.38 -6.83
C MET A 363 -3.45 6.77 -6.16
N MET A 364 -2.69 7.71 -6.74
CA MET A 364 -2.58 9.07 -6.22
C MET A 364 -3.89 9.85 -6.34
N THR A 365 -4.66 9.66 -7.42
CA THR A 365 -6.02 10.22 -7.55
C THR A 365 -6.93 9.71 -6.43
N ARG A 366 -6.91 8.40 -6.14
CA ARG A 366 -7.67 7.81 -5.02
C ARG A 366 -7.27 8.41 -3.67
N VAL A 367 -5.99 8.65 -3.45
CA VAL A 367 -5.51 9.35 -2.24
C VAL A 367 -6.01 10.80 -2.21
N ASP A 368 -5.97 11.51 -3.33
CA ASP A 368 -6.43 12.90 -3.42
C ASP A 368 -7.93 13.05 -3.11
N GLU A 369 -8.75 12.12 -3.58
CA GLU A 369 -10.18 12.05 -3.27
C GLU A 369 -10.43 11.87 -1.77
N ARG A 370 -9.61 11.04 -1.09
CA ARG A 370 -9.65 10.91 0.38
C ARG A 370 -9.32 12.21 1.07
N ILE A 371 -8.30 12.93 0.61
CA ILE A 371 -7.89 14.24 1.15
C ILE A 371 -9.08 15.21 1.08
N ALA A 372 -9.81 15.24 -0.05
CA ALA A 372 -10.97 16.11 -0.21
C ALA A 372 -12.09 15.84 0.82
N CYS A 373 -12.28 14.58 1.24
CA CYS A 373 -13.22 14.25 2.32
C CYS A 373 -12.67 14.49 3.74
N GLY A 374 -11.35 14.58 3.90
CA GLY A 374 -10.68 14.68 5.20
C GLY A 374 -11.01 15.94 6.00
N GLU A 375 -11.53 16.98 5.33
CA GLU A 375 -11.93 18.25 5.95
C GLU A 375 -13.37 18.27 6.47
N GLN A 376 -14.17 17.27 6.09
CA GLN A 376 -15.58 17.24 6.46
C GLN A 376 -15.77 16.68 7.86
N ALA A 377 -16.69 17.25 8.64
CA ALA A 377 -17.02 16.74 9.97
C ALA A 377 -17.52 15.28 9.94
N ALA A 378 -18.22 14.89 8.87
CA ALA A 378 -18.72 13.54 8.64
C ALA A 378 -17.91 12.80 7.55
N VAL A 379 -16.62 12.59 7.80
CA VAL A 379 -15.68 11.95 6.85
C VAL A 379 -16.24 10.64 6.27
N ALA A 380 -16.78 9.75 7.12
CA ALA A 380 -17.34 8.47 6.67
C ALA A 380 -18.49 8.62 5.66
N ALA A 381 -19.38 9.61 5.87
CA ALA A 381 -20.50 9.87 4.97
C ALA A 381 -20.00 10.42 3.62
N CYS A 382 -19.03 11.34 3.64
CA CYS A 382 -18.39 11.87 2.44
C CYS A 382 -17.80 10.75 1.58
N LEU A 383 -17.06 9.84 2.21
CA LEU A 383 -16.39 8.73 1.54
C LEU A 383 -17.38 7.76 0.90
N LYS A 384 -18.46 7.41 1.61
CA LYS A 384 -19.52 6.56 1.06
C LYS A 384 -20.22 7.23 -0.12
N ALA A 385 -20.51 8.53 -0.01
CA ALA A 385 -21.12 9.30 -1.08
C ALA A 385 -20.21 9.38 -2.32
N GLN A 386 -18.91 9.60 -2.15
CA GLN A 386 -17.95 9.57 -3.25
C GLN A 386 -17.90 8.19 -3.93
N ALA A 387 -17.78 7.11 -3.16
CA ALA A 387 -17.75 5.76 -3.70
C ALA A 387 -19.03 5.40 -4.47
N GLY A 388 -20.20 5.78 -3.95
CA GLY A 388 -21.48 5.61 -4.63
C GLY A 388 -21.61 6.45 -5.90
N ALA A 389 -21.18 7.72 -5.85
CA ALA A 389 -21.20 8.60 -7.02
C ALA A 389 -20.26 8.12 -8.13
N GLU A 390 -19.12 7.56 -7.78
CA GLU A 390 -18.18 6.97 -8.72
C GLU A 390 -18.78 5.73 -9.40
N ALA A 391 -19.40 4.83 -8.63
CA ALA A 391 -20.14 3.68 -9.17
C ALA A 391 -21.30 4.13 -10.10
N LEU A 392 -22.06 5.14 -9.72
CA LEU A 392 -23.23 5.64 -10.48
C LEU A 392 -22.85 6.38 -11.78
N LYS A 393 -21.85 7.28 -11.73
CA LYS A 393 -21.34 7.99 -12.93
C LYS A 393 -20.89 7.00 -14.01
N GLN A 394 -20.49 5.80 -13.61
CA GLN A 394 -19.88 4.80 -14.49
C GLN A 394 -20.88 3.75 -14.98
N GLY A 395 -21.98 3.51 -14.26
CA GLY A 395 -23.13 2.73 -14.75
C GLY A 395 -23.84 3.40 -15.94
N GLN A 396 -23.88 4.74 -15.98
CA GLN A 396 -24.43 5.48 -17.14
C GLN A 396 -23.55 5.35 -18.40
N VAL A 397 -22.22 5.22 -18.24
CA VAL A 397 -21.29 5.03 -19.36
C VAL A 397 -21.43 3.64 -19.97
N GLN A 398 -21.66 2.60 -19.15
CA GLN A 398 -21.92 1.23 -19.63
C GLN A 398 -23.25 1.13 -20.39
N ASN A 399 -24.34 1.71 -19.87
CA ASN A 399 -25.64 1.71 -20.58
C ASN A 399 -25.59 2.48 -21.90
N GLY A 400 -24.87 3.60 -21.97
CA GLY A 400 -24.70 4.37 -23.21
C GLY A 400 -23.88 3.66 -24.29
N THR A 401 -22.92 2.81 -23.91
CA THR A 401 -22.17 1.98 -24.89
C THR A 401 -22.98 0.77 -25.35
N GLN A 402 -23.87 0.25 -24.51
CA GLN A 402 -24.77 -0.85 -24.89
C GLN A 402 -25.88 -0.39 -25.86
N GLN A 403 -26.44 0.80 -25.66
CA GLN A 403 -27.40 1.41 -26.60
C GLN A 403 -26.78 1.71 -27.97
N ASP A 404 -25.53 2.21 -28.04
CA ASP A 404 -24.84 2.47 -29.32
C ASP A 404 -24.44 1.16 -30.05
N THR A 405 -24.30 0.03 -29.34
CA THR A 405 -24.10 -1.28 -29.97
C THR A 405 -25.40 -1.95 -30.44
N ASP A 406 -26.52 -1.73 -29.75
CA ASP A 406 -27.83 -2.23 -30.19
C ASP A 406 -28.39 -1.42 -31.36
N ASP A 407 -28.22 -0.09 -31.38
CA ASP A 407 -28.61 0.75 -32.52
C ASP A 407 -27.83 0.39 -33.79
N ARG A 408 -26.54 0.05 -33.68
CA ARG A 408 -25.72 -0.41 -34.83
C ARG A 408 -26.05 -1.83 -35.31
N ARG A 409 -26.60 -2.69 -34.44
CA ARG A 409 -27.12 -4.01 -34.85
C ARG A 409 -28.49 -3.89 -35.51
N GLY A 410 -29.37 -3.04 -34.97
CA GLY A 410 -30.69 -2.76 -35.54
C GLY A 410 -30.62 -2.13 -36.94
N SER A 411 -29.62 -1.27 -37.19
CA SER A 411 -29.41 -0.67 -38.52
C SER A 411 -28.84 -1.66 -39.55
N HIS A 412 -28.10 -2.69 -39.14
CA HIS A 412 -27.54 -3.67 -40.07
C HIS A 412 -28.52 -4.78 -40.47
N GLU A 413 -29.49 -5.14 -39.62
CA GLU A 413 -30.54 -6.11 -39.97
C GLU A 413 -31.64 -5.50 -40.86
N ALA A 414 -31.85 -4.18 -40.82
CA ALA A 414 -32.81 -3.50 -41.69
C ALA A 414 -32.32 -3.32 -43.13
N GLU A 415 -31.01 -3.37 -43.40
CA GLU A 415 -30.44 -3.12 -44.73
C GLU A 415 -30.21 -4.39 -45.58
N GLN A 416 -30.45 -5.59 -45.01
CA GLN A 416 -30.33 -6.87 -45.74
C GLN A 416 -31.68 -7.49 -46.17
N ALA A 417 -32.82 -6.86 -45.85
CA ALA A 417 -34.14 -7.40 -46.17
C ALA A 417 -34.73 -6.88 -47.49
N ASP A 418 -34.05 -6.03 -48.25
CA ASP A 418 -34.62 -5.45 -49.48
C ASP A 418 -33.58 -5.34 -50.60
N LYS A 419 -33.26 -6.47 -51.24
CA LYS A 419 -32.85 -6.51 -52.65
C LYS A 419 -33.49 -7.72 -53.34
N PRO A 420 -34.12 -7.52 -54.51
CA PRO A 420 -35.01 -8.49 -55.16
C PRO A 420 -34.29 -9.70 -55.76
#